data_AF-A0A8J6Y559-F1
#
_entry.id   AF-A0A8J6Y559-F1
#
_cell.length_a   1.000
_cell.length_b   1.000
_cell.length_c   1.000
_cell.angle_alpha   90.00
_cell.angle_beta   90.00
_cell.angle_gamma   90.00
#
_symmetry.space_group_name_H-M   'P 1'
#
loop_
_entity.id
_entity.type
_entity.pdbx_description
1 polymer ?
#
loop_
_entity_poly.entity_id
_entity_poly.type
_entity_poly.pdbx_seq_one_letter_code
_entity_poly.pdbx_strand_id
1 'polypeptide(L)'
;MSTIGAILKDEPVSVTERNRSLPRHLGRIIRRCLAKDPDRRYQTALDLRNELEELKAEIDSGELMAEPGGANGRSRRSSRTLLGIGAIAALAIVAVIAITSRKDGESPPAVYTSRPITGTIGQEMNINWSPESVFMAFGQTREGSVDVMVQPVAGGEAVVRVGGPGTETSPHWSPDGKFLAYVSSSEPGNPVFLIPPHGGSPRRLVSTNIRTLDLDKMGSAMGDRPWSADSRALLVSRVDASGRTAIYRVDRDKGDAEQLTFPPAGSVDLSSSYSFDGERIAFQRRSNGKGILLMMPAAGAVISGADGTASTTLKL
;
A
#
# COMPACT_ATOMS: atom_id res chain seq x y z
N MET A 1 -24.27 19.33 -21.38
CA MET A 1 -23.56 19.60 -20.11
C MET A 1 -22.89 18.31 -19.67
N SER A 2 -21.61 18.36 -19.29
CA SER A 2 -20.85 17.18 -18.84
C SER A 2 -21.48 16.60 -17.57
N THR A 3 -21.67 15.28 -17.53
CA THR A 3 -22.21 14.50 -16.40
C THR A 3 -21.48 14.80 -15.08
N ILE A 4 -20.18 15.10 -15.16
CA ILE A 4 -19.35 15.50 -14.01
C ILE A 4 -19.80 16.85 -13.42
N GLY A 5 -20.22 17.79 -14.26
CA GLY A 5 -20.70 19.11 -13.81
C GLY A 5 -22.04 19.03 -13.05
N ALA A 6 -22.94 18.15 -13.51
CA ALA A 6 -24.24 17.93 -12.86
C ALA A 6 -24.09 17.22 -11.49
N ILE A 7 -23.11 16.32 -11.35
CA ILE A 7 -22.83 15.62 -10.08
C ILE A 7 -22.34 16.60 -9.00
N LEU A 8 -21.62 17.66 -9.37
CA LEU A 8 -21.06 18.62 -8.42
C LEU A 8 -22.05 19.74 -8.02
N LYS A 9 -22.95 20.16 -8.92
CA LYS A 9 -23.74 21.39 -8.72
C LYS A 9 -25.23 21.16 -8.48
N ASP A 10 -25.82 20.11 -9.04
CA ASP A 10 -27.28 19.95 -9.01
C ASP A 10 -27.72 19.01 -7.87
N GLU A 11 -28.79 19.40 -7.18
CA GLU A 11 -29.48 18.51 -6.24
C GLU A 11 -30.36 17.53 -7.03
N PRO A 12 -30.19 16.20 -6.84
CA PRO A 12 -30.97 15.23 -7.56
C PRO A 12 -32.45 15.27 -7.12
N VAL A 13 -33.35 15.07 -8.09
CA VAL A 13 -34.80 14.95 -7.84
C VAL A 13 -35.08 13.85 -6.83
N SER A 14 -35.96 14.11 -5.86
CA SER A 14 -36.20 13.17 -4.78
C SER A 14 -36.78 11.86 -5.31
N VAL A 15 -36.27 10.73 -4.80
CA VAL A 15 -36.71 9.39 -5.19
C VAL A 15 -38.19 9.16 -4.87
N THR A 16 -38.71 9.82 -3.82
CA THR A 16 -40.13 9.77 -3.45
C THR A 16 -41.03 10.62 -4.36
N GLU A 17 -40.47 11.61 -5.07
CA GLU A 17 -41.20 12.37 -6.09
C GLU A 17 -41.30 11.58 -7.40
N ARG A 18 -40.25 10.82 -7.74
CA ARG A 18 -40.26 9.88 -8.87
C ARG A 18 -41.12 8.65 -8.62
N ASN A 19 -41.20 8.18 -7.37
CA ASN A 19 -42.03 7.06 -6.99
C ASN A 19 -42.66 7.27 -5.60
N ARG A 20 -43.93 7.70 -5.59
CA ARG A 20 -44.69 8.00 -4.37
C ARG A 20 -45.05 6.78 -3.53
N SER A 21 -44.85 5.55 -4.04
CA SER A 21 -45.08 4.32 -3.28
C SER A 21 -43.86 3.90 -2.44
N LEU A 22 -42.71 4.56 -2.59
CA LEU A 22 -41.54 4.28 -1.76
C LEU A 22 -41.71 4.86 -0.35
N PRO A 23 -41.24 4.14 0.70
CA PRO A 23 -41.24 4.66 2.06
C PRO A 23 -40.49 6.00 2.15
N ARG A 24 -41.08 6.98 2.86
CA ARG A 24 -40.46 8.31 3.04
C ARG A 24 -39.10 8.22 3.74
N HIS A 25 -38.94 7.27 4.65
CA HIS A 25 -37.69 6.98 5.35
C HIS A 25 -36.56 6.59 4.36
N LEU A 26 -36.84 5.75 3.36
CA LEU A 26 -35.86 5.39 2.31
C LEU A 26 -35.39 6.62 1.52
N GLY A 27 -36.31 7.53 1.21
CA GLY A 27 -35.98 8.80 0.55
C GLY A 27 -35.03 9.66 1.39
N ARG A 28 -35.16 9.63 2.73
CA ARG A 28 -34.28 10.34 3.66
C ARG A 28 -32.88 9.76 3.67
N ILE A 29 -32.74 8.43 3.74
CA ILE A 29 -31.46 7.72 3.71
C ILE A 29 -30.69 8.06 2.42
N ILE A 30 -31.36 7.96 1.27
CA ILE A 30 -30.75 8.25 -0.04
C ILE A 30 -30.31 9.73 -0.13
N ARG A 31 -31.13 10.66 0.37
CA ARG A 31 -30.76 12.08 0.40
C ARG A 31 -29.53 12.33 1.26
N ARG A 32 -29.36 11.62 2.38
CA ARG A 32 -28.19 11.74 3.25
C ARG A 32 -26.93 11.19 2.58
N CYS A 33 -27.02 10.07 1.86
CA CYS A 33 -25.91 9.55 1.05
C CYS A 33 -25.47 10.51 -0.06
N LEU A 34 -26.41 11.25 -0.64
CA LEU A 34 -26.19 12.18 -1.75
C LEU A 34 -25.92 13.63 -1.32
N ALA A 35 -25.80 13.89 0.00
CA ALA A 35 -25.54 15.22 0.52
C ALA A 35 -24.22 15.77 -0.06
N LYS A 36 -24.17 17.05 -0.48
CA LYS A 36 -22.93 17.60 -1.06
C LYS A 36 -21.83 17.81 -0.02
N ASP A 37 -22.23 18.18 1.18
CA ASP A 37 -21.38 18.33 2.36
C ASP A 37 -21.01 16.93 2.94
N PRO A 38 -19.71 16.55 2.99
CA PRO A 38 -19.26 15.27 3.52
C PRO A 38 -19.69 15.02 4.97
N ASP A 39 -19.70 16.07 5.81
CA ASP A 39 -20.02 15.93 7.24
C ASP A 39 -21.51 15.63 7.48
N ARG A 40 -22.35 15.82 6.45
CA ARG A 40 -23.77 15.49 6.48
C ARG A 40 -24.07 14.08 5.97
N ARG A 41 -23.08 13.37 5.42
CA ARG A 41 -23.22 11.98 4.96
C ARG A 41 -23.08 11.01 6.12
N TYR A 42 -23.27 9.72 5.82
CA TYR A 42 -22.83 8.67 6.72
C TYR A 42 -21.32 8.63 6.76
N GLN A 43 -20.75 8.65 7.97
CA GLN A 43 -19.30 8.64 8.14
C GLN A 43 -18.73 7.24 7.91
N THR A 44 -19.53 6.20 8.17
CA THR A 44 -19.15 4.81 7.95
C THR A 44 -20.23 4.03 7.22
N ALA A 45 -19.83 2.95 6.55
CA ALA A 45 -20.78 2.00 5.94
C ALA A 45 -21.63 1.28 7.00
N LEU A 46 -21.14 1.20 8.24
CA LEU A 46 -21.85 0.62 9.38
C LEU A 46 -23.09 1.45 9.73
N ASP A 47 -22.97 2.78 9.74
CA ASP A 47 -24.09 3.68 10.05
C ASP A 47 -25.22 3.57 9.02
N LEU A 48 -24.86 3.51 7.73
CA LEU A 48 -25.82 3.31 6.64
C LEU A 48 -26.52 1.95 6.74
N ARG A 49 -25.76 0.88 7.07
CA ARG A 49 -26.33 -0.46 7.21
C ARG A 49 -27.35 -0.51 8.33
N ASN A 50 -27.02 0.06 9.50
CA ASN A 50 -27.92 0.04 10.66
C ASN A 50 -29.24 0.77 10.37
N GLU A 51 -29.21 1.92 9.68
CA GLU A 51 -30.43 2.67 9.33
C GLU A 51 -31.29 1.96 8.26
N LEU A 52 -30.67 1.19 7.36
CA LEU A 52 -31.40 0.33 6.41
C LEU A 52 -32.03 -0.89 7.09
N GLU A 53 -31.37 -1.46 8.10
CA GLU A 53 -31.91 -2.56 8.91
C GLU A 53 -33.11 -2.10 9.75
N GLU A 54 -33.05 -0.88 10.31
CA GLU A 54 -34.15 -0.26 11.03
C GLU A 54 -35.36 -0.02 10.12
N LEU A 55 -35.16 0.55 8.94
CA LEU A 55 -36.22 0.71 7.94
C LEU A 55 -36.84 -0.62 7.52
N LYS A 56 -36.02 -1.67 7.38
CA LYS A 56 -36.53 -3.01 7.06
C LYS A 56 -37.44 -3.52 8.18
N ALA A 57 -37.03 -3.33 9.44
CA ALA A 57 -37.85 -3.70 10.59
C ALA A 57 -39.17 -2.92 10.64
N GLU A 58 -39.16 -1.61 10.34
CA GLU A 58 -40.38 -0.76 10.28
C GLU A 58 -41.35 -1.19 9.17
N ILE A 59 -40.82 -1.66 8.03
CA ILE A 59 -41.62 -2.16 6.91
C ILE A 59 -42.21 -3.53 7.26
N ASP A 60 -41.40 -4.41 7.85
CA ASP A 60 -41.81 -5.76 8.26
C ASP A 60 -42.80 -5.72 9.45
N SER A 61 -42.71 -4.70 10.33
CA SER A 61 -43.63 -4.48 11.43
C SER A 61 -44.96 -3.83 11.00
N GLY A 62 -45.01 -3.24 9.81
CA GLY A 62 -46.19 -2.53 9.30
C GLY A 62 -46.48 -1.19 9.99
N GLU A 63 -45.55 -0.66 10.79
CA GLU A 63 -45.72 0.59 11.56
C GLU A 63 -45.94 1.83 10.70
N LEU A 64 -45.53 1.81 9.43
CA LEU A 64 -45.72 2.92 8.48
C LEU A 64 -47.20 3.13 8.05
N MET A 65 -48.14 2.31 8.50
CA MET A 65 -49.59 2.47 8.24
C MET A 65 -50.38 3.07 9.42
N ALA A 66 -49.73 3.40 10.54
CA ALA A 66 -50.41 3.91 11.72
C ALA A 66 -50.07 5.38 11.99
N GLU A 67 -50.82 6.29 11.35
CA GLU A 67 -51.15 7.57 11.99
C GLU A 67 -52.58 7.45 12.57
N PRO A 68 -52.80 7.73 13.86
CA PRO A 68 -54.11 7.63 14.48
C PRO A 68 -54.92 8.91 14.28
N GLY A 69 -56.08 8.81 13.62
CA GLY A 69 -57.07 9.89 13.67
C GLY A 69 -58.21 9.80 12.66
N GLY A 70 -59.41 9.43 13.13
CA GLY A 70 -60.66 9.99 12.59
C GLY A 70 -61.63 9.03 11.88
N ALA A 71 -62.40 8.30 12.69
CA ALA A 71 -63.83 7.99 12.55
C ALA A 71 -64.50 7.73 11.18
N ASN A 72 -65.08 6.52 11.10
CA ASN A 72 -66.38 6.13 10.52
C ASN A 72 -66.70 6.39 9.04
N GLY A 73 -66.89 5.27 8.31
CA GLY A 73 -67.66 5.26 7.06
C GLY A 73 -67.84 3.85 6.51
N ARG A 74 -68.92 3.16 6.92
CA ARG A 74 -69.41 1.92 6.29
C ARG A 74 -69.58 2.12 4.78
N SER A 75 -69.07 1.21 3.94
CA SER A 75 -69.76 0.86 2.68
C SER A 75 -69.19 -0.41 2.01
N ARG A 76 -70.12 -1.29 1.63
CA ARG A 76 -69.94 -2.50 0.80
C ARG A 76 -69.38 -2.17 -0.58
N ARG A 77 -68.47 -3.00 -1.11
CA ARG A 77 -68.46 -3.46 -2.53
C ARG A 77 -67.33 -4.48 -2.73
N SER A 78 -67.67 -5.74 -3.03
CA SER A 78 -67.87 -6.32 -4.36
C SER A 78 -66.64 -7.11 -4.82
N SER A 79 -66.80 -8.43 -4.71
CA SER A 79 -65.93 -9.52 -5.12
C SER A 79 -65.74 -9.57 -6.65
N ARG A 80 -64.84 -8.75 -7.21
CA ARG A 80 -64.33 -8.96 -8.59
C ARG A 80 -62.84 -8.63 -8.82
N THR A 81 -62.08 -8.26 -7.78
CA THR A 81 -60.65 -7.90 -7.89
C THR A 81 -59.66 -9.00 -7.46
N LEU A 82 -60.07 -10.28 -7.43
CA LEU A 82 -59.20 -11.36 -6.94
C LEU A 82 -58.34 -12.06 -8.01
N LEU A 83 -58.54 -11.81 -9.31
CA LEU A 83 -57.71 -12.41 -10.37
C LEU A 83 -56.55 -11.51 -10.85
N GLY A 84 -56.61 -10.20 -10.63
CA GLY A 84 -55.52 -9.28 -11.00
C GLY A 84 -54.41 -9.17 -9.94
N ILE A 85 -54.79 -9.21 -8.65
CA ILE A 85 -53.84 -9.06 -7.54
C ILE A 85 -52.97 -10.31 -7.38
N GLY A 86 -53.53 -11.51 -7.59
CA GLY A 86 -52.79 -12.76 -7.53
C GLY A 86 -51.69 -12.87 -8.60
N ALA A 87 -51.97 -12.39 -9.82
CA ALA A 87 -50.99 -12.39 -10.91
C ALA A 87 -49.84 -11.40 -10.68
N ILE A 88 -50.13 -10.22 -10.13
CA ILE A 88 -49.11 -9.21 -9.79
C ILE A 88 -48.28 -9.68 -8.59
N ALA A 89 -48.91 -10.26 -7.57
CA ALA A 89 -48.20 -10.83 -6.42
C ALA A 89 -47.31 -12.01 -6.84
N ALA A 90 -47.79 -12.89 -7.73
CA ALA A 90 -46.99 -13.98 -8.28
C ALA A 90 -45.80 -13.47 -9.11
N LEU A 91 -45.99 -12.44 -9.95
CA LEU A 91 -44.90 -11.81 -10.70
C LEU A 91 -43.91 -11.09 -9.78
N ALA A 92 -44.38 -10.46 -8.71
CA ALA A 92 -43.53 -9.84 -7.69
C ALA A 92 -42.72 -10.89 -6.93
N ILE A 93 -43.33 -12.03 -6.56
CA ILE A 93 -42.63 -13.15 -5.91
C ILE A 93 -41.61 -13.77 -6.87
N VAL A 94 -41.94 -13.97 -8.15
CA VAL A 94 -41.00 -14.45 -9.16
C VAL A 94 -39.87 -13.46 -9.38
N ALA A 95 -40.14 -12.15 -9.38
CA ALA A 95 -39.13 -11.12 -9.49
C ALA A 95 -38.23 -11.05 -8.25
N VAL A 96 -38.79 -11.17 -7.04
CA VAL A 96 -38.04 -11.24 -5.79
C VAL A 96 -37.18 -12.49 -5.76
N ILE A 97 -37.75 -13.66 -6.07
CA ILE A 97 -36.97 -14.90 -6.21
C ILE A 97 -35.88 -14.72 -7.25
N ALA A 98 -36.15 -14.17 -8.44
CA ALA A 98 -35.14 -13.95 -9.46
C ALA A 98 -34.04 -12.96 -9.02
N ILE A 99 -34.36 -11.96 -8.19
CA ILE A 99 -33.40 -11.00 -7.65
C ILE A 99 -32.58 -11.62 -6.51
N THR A 100 -33.21 -12.41 -5.62
CA THR A 100 -32.55 -13.03 -4.46
C THR A 100 -31.85 -14.36 -4.79
N SER A 101 -32.22 -15.00 -5.90
CA SER A 101 -31.59 -16.22 -6.42
C SER A 101 -30.65 -15.97 -7.59
N ARG A 102 -30.43 -14.69 -7.97
CA ARG A 102 -29.15 -14.29 -8.56
C ARG A 102 -28.07 -14.61 -7.53
N LYS A 103 -27.50 -15.81 -7.62
CA LYS A 103 -26.12 -16.02 -7.17
C LYS A 103 -25.35 -14.86 -7.77
N ASP A 104 -24.73 -14.04 -6.94
CA ASP A 104 -23.74 -13.09 -7.40
C ASP A 104 -22.85 -13.87 -8.35
N GLY A 105 -23.01 -13.62 -9.65
CA GLY A 105 -22.16 -14.28 -10.63
C GLY A 105 -20.78 -13.87 -10.21
N GLU A 106 -19.95 -14.82 -9.78
CA GLU A 106 -18.54 -14.55 -9.52
C GLU A 106 -18.08 -13.71 -10.70
N SER A 107 -17.69 -12.46 -10.41
CA SER A 107 -17.14 -11.62 -11.46
C SER A 107 -16.06 -12.46 -12.11
N PRO A 108 -16.10 -12.68 -13.44
CA PRO A 108 -15.12 -13.52 -14.09
C PRO A 108 -13.75 -13.05 -13.59
N PRO A 109 -12.87 -13.97 -13.15
CA PRO A 109 -11.62 -13.60 -12.51
C PRO A 109 -10.96 -12.55 -13.40
N ALA A 110 -10.62 -11.40 -12.80
CA ALA A 110 -10.00 -10.33 -13.54
C ALA A 110 -8.83 -10.92 -14.32
N VAL A 111 -8.89 -10.80 -15.65
CA VAL A 111 -7.85 -11.35 -16.53
C VAL A 111 -6.68 -10.38 -16.44
N TYR A 112 -5.76 -10.67 -15.54
CA TYR A 112 -4.51 -9.95 -15.45
C TYR A 112 -3.58 -10.47 -16.55
N THR A 113 -3.27 -9.62 -17.53
CA THR A 113 -2.27 -9.94 -18.56
C THR A 113 -0.90 -9.48 -18.09
N SER A 114 0.09 -10.37 -18.15
CA SER A 114 1.49 -10.01 -18.02
C SER A 114 2.04 -9.58 -19.37
N ARG A 115 2.91 -8.57 -19.39
CA ARG A 115 3.69 -8.19 -20.57
C ARG A 115 5.17 -8.06 -20.20
N PRO A 116 6.10 -8.40 -21.09
CA PRO A 116 7.50 -8.04 -20.88
C PRO A 116 7.65 -6.52 -20.84
N ILE A 117 8.48 -6.02 -19.92
CA ILE A 117 8.85 -4.60 -19.85
C ILE A 117 10.28 -4.41 -20.36
N THR A 118 11.14 -5.37 -20.06
CA THR A 118 12.52 -5.49 -20.54
C THR A 118 12.65 -6.71 -21.45
N GLY A 119 13.70 -6.74 -22.26
CA GLY A 119 14.03 -7.85 -23.16
C GLY A 119 15.55 -8.00 -23.32
N THR A 120 16.29 -7.70 -22.26
CA THR A 120 17.75 -7.53 -22.33
C THR A 120 18.48 -8.84 -22.07
N ILE A 121 19.74 -8.92 -22.53
CA ILE A 121 20.61 -10.07 -22.27
C ILE A 121 21.34 -9.82 -20.95
N GLY A 122 21.23 -10.75 -20.01
CA GLY A 122 21.84 -10.67 -18.67
C GLY A 122 20.85 -10.99 -17.56
N GLN A 123 21.32 -10.99 -16.31
CA GLN A 123 20.41 -11.04 -15.15
C GLN A 123 19.90 -9.64 -14.83
N GLU A 124 18.61 -9.55 -14.49
CA GLU A 124 17.96 -8.34 -13.98
C GLU A 124 17.51 -8.61 -12.53
N MET A 125 17.95 -7.77 -11.60
CA MET A 125 17.81 -8.02 -10.16
C MET A 125 17.56 -6.75 -9.35
N ASN A 126 17.11 -6.91 -8.10
CA ASN A 126 16.88 -5.82 -7.14
C ASN A 126 16.01 -4.68 -7.69
N ILE A 127 14.87 -5.03 -8.31
CA ILE A 127 13.94 -4.05 -8.85
C ILE A 127 13.33 -3.17 -7.74
N ASN A 128 13.24 -1.87 -8.00
CA ASN A 128 12.66 -0.89 -7.11
C ASN A 128 11.85 0.15 -7.88
N TRP A 129 10.69 0.51 -7.34
CA TRP A 129 9.76 1.45 -7.97
C TRP A 129 10.05 2.89 -7.55
N SER A 130 9.97 3.83 -8.49
CA SER A 130 9.88 5.25 -8.14
C SER A 130 8.62 5.51 -7.30
N PRO A 131 8.60 6.48 -6.38
CA PRO A 131 7.43 6.76 -5.54
C PRO A 131 6.13 7.02 -6.31
N GLU A 132 6.23 7.69 -7.46
CA GLU A 132 5.13 7.99 -8.37
C GLU A 132 4.75 6.82 -9.29
N SER A 133 5.45 5.69 -9.19
CA SER A 133 5.25 4.47 -9.99
C SER A 133 5.33 4.64 -11.52
N VAL A 134 6.11 5.61 -12.00
CA VAL A 134 6.31 5.83 -13.44
C VAL A 134 7.66 5.29 -13.94
N PHE A 135 8.64 5.12 -13.04
CA PHE A 135 9.93 4.51 -13.31
C PHE A 135 10.18 3.29 -12.44
N MET A 136 11.05 2.40 -12.93
CA MET A 136 11.66 1.33 -12.15
C MET A 136 13.17 1.45 -12.26
N ALA A 137 13.87 1.24 -11.14
CA ALA A 137 15.30 1.04 -11.11
C ALA A 137 15.61 -0.44 -10.86
N PHE A 138 16.65 -0.97 -11.50
CA PHE A 138 17.07 -2.36 -11.32
C PHE A 138 18.55 -2.52 -11.67
N GLY A 139 19.20 -3.53 -11.10
CA GLY A 139 20.54 -3.95 -11.50
C GLY A 139 20.47 -4.84 -12.74
N GLN A 140 21.36 -4.61 -13.70
CA GLN A 140 21.47 -5.37 -14.93
C GLN A 140 22.91 -5.84 -15.14
N THR A 141 23.12 -7.15 -15.28
CA THR A 141 24.44 -7.68 -15.62
C THR A 141 24.80 -7.35 -17.08
N ARG A 142 25.95 -6.70 -17.28
CA ARG A 142 26.52 -6.40 -18.60
C ARG A 142 28.03 -6.60 -18.54
N GLU A 143 28.60 -7.31 -19.50
CA GLU A 143 30.06 -7.44 -19.67
C GLU A 143 30.85 -7.88 -18.41
N GLY A 144 30.19 -8.61 -17.49
CA GLY A 144 30.80 -9.11 -16.25
C GLY A 144 30.66 -8.20 -15.02
N SER A 145 30.06 -7.03 -15.15
CA SER A 145 29.66 -6.16 -14.04
C SER A 145 28.13 -6.00 -13.99
N VAL A 146 27.62 -5.31 -12.96
CA VAL A 146 26.21 -4.91 -12.86
C VAL A 146 26.14 -3.41 -12.95
N ASP A 147 25.29 -2.91 -13.86
CA ASP A 147 24.92 -1.50 -13.94
C ASP A 147 23.54 -1.29 -13.32
N VAL A 148 23.32 -0.15 -12.68
CA VAL A 148 21.97 0.28 -12.28
C VAL A 148 21.30 1.01 -13.43
N MET A 149 20.14 0.51 -13.82
CA MET A 149 19.32 1.05 -14.91
C MET A 149 18.05 1.69 -14.34
N VAL A 150 17.61 2.81 -14.91
CA VAL A 150 16.30 3.42 -14.63
C VAL A 150 15.49 3.45 -15.92
N GLN A 151 14.31 2.82 -15.92
CA GLN A 151 13.47 2.66 -17.10
C GLN A 151 12.01 3.03 -16.82
N PRO A 152 11.27 3.60 -17.79
CA PRO A 152 9.83 3.80 -17.67
C PRO A 152 9.07 2.48 -17.48
N VAL A 153 8.06 2.48 -16.60
CA VAL A 153 7.15 1.35 -16.37
C VAL A 153 6.32 1.02 -17.62
N ALA A 154 6.07 2.03 -18.45
CA ALA A 154 5.43 1.85 -19.75
C ALA A 154 6.25 0.96 -20.71
N GLY A 155 7.53 0.72 -20.41
CA GLY A 155 8.50 0.12 -21.32
C GLY A 155 9.27 1.19 -22.10
N GLY A 156 10.22 0.74 -22.93
CA GLY A 156 11.13 1.61 -23.68
C GLY A 156 12.57 1.57 -23.16
N GLU A 157 13.41 2.46 -23.65
CA GLU A 157 14.82 2.51 -23.26
C GLU A 157 15.01 3.06 -21.84
N ALA A 158 16.12 2.67 -21.20
CA ALA A 158 16.51 3.23 -19.93
C ALA A 158 16.89 4.71 -20.07
N VAL A 159 16.34 5.55 -19.19
CA VAL A 159 16.59 7.01 -19.16
C VAL A 159 17.81 7.38 -18.33
N VAL A 160 18.22 6.52 -17.41
CA VAL A 160 19.47 6.65 -16.65
C VAL A 160 20.18 5.32 -16.63
N ARG A 161 21.50 5.37 -16.82
CA ARG A 161 22.43 4.27 -16.60
C ARG A 161 23.51 4.74 -15.64
N VAL A 162 23.65 4.03 -14.54
CA VAL A 162 24.75 4.20 -13.59
C VAL A 162 25.63 2.96 -13.70
N GLY A 163 26.76 3.12 -14.38
CA GLY A 163 27.74 2.06 -14.59
C GLY A 163 29.16 2.60 -14.46
N GLY A 164 30.14 1.72 -14.46
CA GLY A 164 31.54 2.09 -14.33
C GLY A 164 32.47 0.88 -14.23
N PRO A 165 33.71 1.08 -13.74
CA PRO A 165 34.65 -0.02 -13.52
C PRO A 165 34.26 -0.93 -12.34
N GLY A 166 33.23 -0.56 -11.57
CA GLY A 166 32.69 -1.33 -10.45
C GLY A 166 31.41 -2.07 -10.80
N THR A 167 30.83 -2.69 -9.78
CA THR A 167 29.50 -3.29 -9.79
C THR A 167 28.57 -2.40 -8.97
N GLU A 168 27.49 -1.94 -9.59
CA GLU A 168 26.44 -1.13 -8.98
C GLU A 168 25.22 -1.99 -8.64
N THR A 169 24.80 -1.98 -7.37
CA THR A 169 23.72 -2.85 -6.88
C THR A 169 22.75 -2.14 -5.95
N SER A 170 21.63 -2.81 -5.67
CA SER A 170 20.60 -2.39 -4.70
C SER A 170 20.07 -0.98 -4.92
N PRO A 171 19.49 -0.66 -6.09
CA PRO A 171 18.91 0.64 -6.31
C PRO A 171 17.67 0.88 -5.42
N HIS A 172 17.61 2.00 -4.70
CA HIS A 172 16.45 2.40 -3.90
C HIS A 172 16.11 3.86 -4.07
N TRP A 173 14.89 4.13 -4.53
CA TRP A 173 14.37 5.49 -4.62
C TRP A 173 14.07 6.08 -3.24
N SER A 174 14.42 7.35 -3.05
CA SER A 174 13.95 8.11 -1.89
C SER A 174 12.44 8.29 -1.99
N PRO A 175 11.70 8.26 -0.87
CA PRO A 175 10.24 8.45 -0.88
C PRO A 175 9.79 9.79 -1.48
N ASP A 176 10.62 10.83 -1.41
CA ASP A 176 10.40 12.13 -2.05
C ASP A 176 10.76 12.18 -3.55
N GLY A 177 11.27 11.09 -4.11
CA GLY A 177 11.62 10.93 -5.53
C GLY A 177 12.87 11.69 -5.96
N LYS A 178 13.58 12.37 -5.05
CA LYS A 178 14.70 13.25 -5.39
C LYS A 178 16.05 12.55 -5.55
N PHE A 179 16.16 11.31 -5.07
CA PHE A 179 17.41 10.57 -5.10
C PHE A 179 17.18 9.09 -5.39
N LEU A 180 18.14 8.50 -6.08
CA LEU A 180 18.34 7.07 -6.16
C LEU A 180 19.59 6.72 -5.37
N ALA A 181 19.44 5.87 -4.35
CA ALA A 181 20.55 5.29 -3.61
C ALA A 181 21.00 3.98 -4.26
N TYR A 182 22.30 3.71 -4.27
CA TYR A 182 22.86 2.43 -4.74
C TYR A 182 24.20 2.15 -4.05
N VAL A 183 24.60 0.87 -4.00
CA VAL A 183 25.93 0.45 -3.55
C VAL A 183 26.83 0.33 -4.77
N SER A 184 28.08 0.79 -4.69
CA SER A 184 29.06 0.60 -5.76
C SER A 184 30.34 -0.03 -5.25
N SER A 185 30.89 -0.97 -6.02
CA SER A 185 32.24 -1.52 -5.78
C SER A 185 33.35 -0.78 -6.51
N SER A 186 33.05 0.38 -7.12
CA SER A 186 34.04 1.22 -7.82
C SER A 186 35.09 1.83 -6.88
N GLU A 187 34.77 1.95 -5.60
CA GLU A 187 35.65 2.51 -4.57
C GLU A 187 35.85 1.55 -3.38
N PRO A 188 36.99 1.63 -2.67
CA PRO A 188 37.21 0.86 -1.45
C PRO A 188 36.11 1.05 -0.40
N GLY A 189 35.73 -0.05 0.24
CA GLY A 189 34.70 -0.05 1.28
C GLY A 189 33.26 -0.03 0.75
N ASN A 190 33.07 -0.28 -0.55
CA ASN A 190 31.78 -0.48 -1.20
C ASN A 190 30.72 0.56 -0.77
N PRO A 191 30.97 1.85 -1.04
CA PRO A 191 30.13 2.92 -0.52
C PRO A 191 28.73 2.91 -1.12
N VAL A 192 27.80 3.46 -0.34
CA VAL A 192 26.49 3.91 -0.80
C VAL A 192 26.67 5.28 -1.46
N PHE A 193 26.12 5.43 -2.65
CA PHE A 193 26.03 6.68 -3.39
C PHE A 193 24.57 7.13 -3.51
N LEU A 194 24.39 8.43 -3.68
CA LEU A 194 23.14 9.05 -4.10
C LEU A 194 23.33 9.72 -5.46
N ILE A 195 22.39 9.52 -6.38
CA ILE A 195 22.33 10.20 -7.66
C ILE A 195 20.95 10.84 -7.86
N PRO A 196 20.82 12.01 -8.52
CA PRO A 196 19.52 12.53 -8.90
C PRO A 196 18.79 11.56 -9.87
N PRO A 197 17.45 11.56 -9.88
CA PRO A 197 16.63 10.58 -10.59
C PRO A 197 16.72 10.67 -12.11
N HIS A 198 17.14 11.83 -12.63
CA HIS A 198 17.36 12.06 -14.06
C HIS A 198 18.84 11.90 -14.46
N GLY A 199 19.65 11.30 -13.58
CA GLY A 199 21.09 11.19 -13.74
C GLY A 199 21.85 12.40 -13.22
N GLY A 200 23.15 12.44 -13.46
CA GLY A 200 24.06 13.47 -12.97
C GLY A 200 25.25 12.88 -12.23
N SER A 201 25.96 13.71 -11.46
CA SER A 201 27.12 13.27 -10.69
C SER A 201 26.69 12.53 -9.42
N PRO A 202 27.13 11.28 -9.21
CA PRO A 202 26.93 10.58 -7.95
C PRO A 202 27.63 11.29 -6.80
N ARG A 203 26.98 11.31 -5.64
CA ARG A 203 27.56 11.78 -4.39
C ARG A 203 27.73 10.60 -3.44
N ARG A 204 28.96 10.37 -2.98
CA ARG A 204 29.24 9.38 -1.95
C ARG A 204 28.55 9.77 -0.64
N LEU A 205 27.79 8.84 -0.07
CA LEU A 205 27.08 9.04 1.19
C LEU A 205 27.87 8.46 2.36
N VAL A 206 28.15 7.16 2.33
CA VAL A 206 28.79 6.44 3.43
C VAL A 206 29.45 5.17 2.93
N SER A 207 30.55 4.75 3.57
CA SER A 207 31.15 3.42 3.32
C SER A 207 30.47 2.32 4.13
N THR A 208 30.21 1.18 3.48
CA THR A 208 29.69 -0.02 4.15
C THR A 208 30.79 -0.84 4.80
N ASN A 209 31.98 -0.85 4.19
CA ASN A 209 33.12 -1.72 4.54
C ASN A 209 32.79 -3.23 4.49
N ILE A 210 31.64 -3.62 3.94
CA ILE A 210 31.30 -5.01 3.63
C ILE A 210 32.17 -5.43 2.45
N ARG A 211 32.80 -6.62 2.49
CA ARG A 211 33.78 -7.04 1.47
C ARG A 211 33.08 -7.54 0.19
N THR A 212 33.72 -7.28 -0.95
CA THR A 212 33.15 -7.52 -2.30
C THR A 212 32.92 -8.99 -2.65
N LEU A 213 33.63 -9.91 -2.01
CA LEU A 213 33.47 -11.36 -2.23
C LEU A 213 32.11 -11.90 -1.75
N ASP A 214 31.34 -11.07 -1.03
CA ASP A 214 29.99 -11.40 -0.56
C ASP A 214 28.93 -10.62 -1.38
N LEU A 215 28.81 -10.87 -2.69
CA LEU A 215 27.83 -10.16 -3.54
C LEU A 215 26.39 -10.25 -2.97
N ASP A 216 26.01 -11.39 -2.41
CA ASP A 216 24.74 -11.57 -1.68
C ASP A 216 24.58 -10.59 -0.51
N LYS A 217 25.67 -10.29 0.21
CA LYS A 217 25.66 -9.34 1.33
C LYS A 217 25.74 -7.90 0.86
N MET A 218 26.47 -7.61 -0.22
CA MET A 218 26.47 -6.27 -0.84
C MET A 218 25.08 -5.90 -1.34
N GLY A 219 24.40 -6.82 -2.03
CA GLY A 219 23.01 -6.68 -2.45
C GLY A 219 22.03 -6.47 -1.28
N SER A 220 22.42 -6.93 -0.09
CA SER A 220 21.64 -6.80 1.15
C SER A 220 22.06 -5.63 2.04
N ALA A 221 23.04 -4.81 1.62
CA ALA A 221 23.60 -3.78 2.48
C ALA A 221 22.57 -2.72 2.87
N MET A 222 21.71 -2.30 1.93
CA MET A 222 20.61 -1.37 2.22
C MET A 222 19.30 -2.11 2.61
N GLY A 223 19.19 -3.41 2.29
CA GLY A 223 17.96 -4.17 2.50
C GLY A 223 16.83 -3.71 1.58
N ASP A 224 15.57 -4.03 1.90
CA ASP A 224 14.46 -3.88 0.92
C ASP A 224 13.82 -2.50 0.93
N ARG A 225 13.72 -1.87 2.12
CA ARG A 225 13.17 -0.51 2.31
C ARG A 225 14.09 0.29 3.22
N PRO A 226 15.23 0.76 2.69
CA PRO A 226 16.22 1.46 3.50
C PRO A 226 15.77 2.85 3.94
N TRP A 227 14.98 3.55 3.13
CA TRP A 227 14.67 4.96 3.37
C TRP A 227 13.67 5.15 4.52
N SER A 228 13.95 6.14 5.37
CA SER A 228 12.94 6.67 6.28
C SER A 228 11.82 7.34 5.49
N ALA A 229 10.58 7.30 6.01
CA ALA A 229 9.40 7.83 5.31
C ALA A 229 9.52 9.32 4.94
N ASP A 230 10.25 10.10 5.74
CA ASP A 230 10.53 11.52 5.50
C ASP A 230 11.70 11.78 4.53
N SER A 231 12.28 10.71 3.96
CA SER A 231 13.43 10.73 3.05
C SER A 231 14.73 11.30 3.64
N ARG A 232 14.83 11.50 4.96
CA ARG A 232 16.01 12.12 5.60
C ARG A 232 17.12 11.15 5.95
N ALA A 233 16.83 9.86 6.05
CA ALA A 233 17.82 8.87 6.43
C ALA A 233 17.65 7.55 5.67
N LEU A 234 18.71 6.73 5.68
CA LEU A 234 18.71 5.37 5.16
C LEU A 234 19.21 4.39 6.21
N LEU A 235 18.64 3.19 6.22
CA LEU A 235 19.24 2.02 6.86
C LEU A 235 20.35 1.46 5.99
N VAL A 236 21.51 1.26 6.58
CA VAL A 236 22.69 0.70 5.90
C VAL A 236 23.37 -0.27 6.85
N SER A 237 23.60 -1.49 6.37
CA SER A 237 24.44 -2.48 7.03
C SER A 237 25.91 -2.09 6.82
N ARG A 238 26.66 -1.94 7.91
CA ARG A 238 28.05 -1.51 7.89
C ARG A 238 28.89 -2.33 8.85
N VAL A 239 30.17 -2.50 8.52
CA VAL A 239 31.13 -3.11 9.44
C VAL A 239 31.48 -2.12 10.54
N ASP A 240 31.22 -2.52 11.78
CA ASP A 240 31.52 -1.75 13.00
C ASP A 240 33.01 -1.79 13.36
N ALA A 241 33.40 -1.04 14.38
CA ALA A 241 34.79 -0.95 14.85
C ALA A 241 35.39 -2.30 15.30
N SER A 242 34.54 -3.29 15.60
CA SER A 242 34.94 -4.63 16.00
C SER A 242 34.93 -5.64 14.84
N GLY A 243 34.65 -5.20 13.62
CA GLY A 243 34.64 -6.06 12.43
C GLY A 243 33.32 -6.82 12.20
N ARG A 244 32.24 -6.51 12.95
CA ARG A 244 30.92 -7.13 12.77
C ARG A 244 30.04 -6.27 11.87
N THR A 245 29.20 -6.88 11.03
CA THR A 245 28.20 -6.12 10.28
C THR A 245 26.98 -5.84 11.14
N ALA A 246 26.69 -4.56 11.36
CA ALA A 246 25.53 -4.08 12.11
C ALA A 246 24.69 -3.12 11.25
N ILE A 247 23.47 -2.83 11.68
CA ILE A 247 22.59 -1.88 10.99
C ILE A 247 22.83 -0.48 11.55
N TYR A 248 22.98 0.48 10.64
CA TYR A 248 23.14 1.89 10.93
C TYR A 248 22.00 2.69 10.30
N ARG A 249 21.63 3.78 10.96
CA ARG A 249 20.85 4.87 10.36
C ARG A 249 21.81 5.94 9.89
N VAL A 250 21.72 6.30 8.61
CA VAL A 250 22.64 7.23 7.96
C VAL A 250 21.85 8.46 7.51
N ASP A 251 22.25 9.64 8.00
CA ASP A 251 21.70 10.91 7.56
C ASP A 251 22.01 11.12 6.07
N ARG A 252 20.98 11.36 5.27
CA ARG A 252 21.10 11.51 3.81
C ARG A 252 22.04 12.65 3.45
N ASP A 253 22.01 13.78 4.15
CA ASP A 253 22.71 14.99 3.70
C ASP A 253 24.16 14.98 4.18
N LYS A 254 24.38 14.69 5.46
CA LYS A 254 25.69 14.72 6.11
C LYS A 254 26.49 13.43 5.97
N GLY A 255 25.82 12.29 5.79
CA GLY A 255 26.45 10.97 5.85
C GLY A 255 26.80 10.51 7.26
N ASP A 256 26.34 11.24 8.29
CA ASP A 256 26.50 10.85 9.70
C ASP A 256 25.78 9.52 9.94
N ALA A 257 26.47 8.55 10.54
CA ALA A 257 25.97 7.20 10.69
C ALA A 257 25.88 6.78 12.16
N GLU A 258 24.66 6.56 12.62
CA GLU A 258 24.33 6.10 13.96
C GLU A 258 24.14 4.57 13.97
N GLN A 259 24.87 3.85 14.81
CA GLN A 259 24.71 2.41 14.96
C GLN A 259 23.42 2.09 15.73
N LEU A 260 22.55 1.29 15.12
CA LEU A 260 21.27 0.90 15.70
C LEU A 260 21.30 -0.49 16.34
N THR A 261 22.10 -1.42 15.80
CA THR A 261 22.19 -2.80 16.32
C THR A 261 23.59 -3.17 16.78
N PHE A 262 23.67 -4.12 17.71
CA PHE A 262 24.91 -4.58 18.33
C PHE A 262 24.95 -6.12 18.31
N PRO A 263 25.21 -6.73 17.15
CA PRO A 263 25.19 -8.18 17.02
C PRO A 263 26.24 -8.85 17.92
N PRO A 264 25.94 -10.02 18.52
CA PRO A 264 26.93 -10.82 19.22
C PRO A 264 28.13 -11.18 18.33
N ALA A 265 29.26 -11.54 18.95
CA ALA A 265 30.42 -12.04 18.22
C ALA A 265 30.05 -13.20 17.28
N GLY A 266 30.62 -13.20 16.07
CA GLY A 266 30.31 -14.19 15.03
C GLY A 266 28.94 -14.02 14.35
N SER A 267 28.18 -12.98 14.69
CA SER A 267 26.89 -12.68 14.08
C SER A 267 26.93 -11.43 13.22
N VAL A 268 26.05 -11.34 12.22
CA VAL A 268 25.88 -10.20 11.34
C VAL A 268 24.41 -9.83 11.21
N ASP A 269 24.11 -8.54 11.18
CA ASP A 269 22.78 -7.99 10.90
C ASP A 269 22.75 -7.41 9.49
N LEU A 270 21.78 -7.84 8.69
CA LEU A 270 21.66 -7.53 7.25
C LEU A 270 20.18 -7.41 6.85
N SER A 271 19.92 -6.99 5.61
CA SER A 271 18.59 -7.03 4.97
C SER A 271 17.52 -6.28 5.78
N SER A 272 17.86 -5.09 6.28
CA SER A 272 16.95 -4.27 7.08
C SER A 272 15.83 -3.64 6.25
N SER A 273 14.68 -3.39 6.87
CA SER A 273 13.54 -2.75 6.22
C SER A 273 12.74 -1.96 7.25
N TYR A 274 12.46 -0.68 6.97
CA TYR A 274 11.45 0.07 7.72
C TYR A 274 10.07 -0.55 7.52
N SER A 275 9.20 -0.48 8.54
CA SER A 275 7.76 -0.69 8.37
C SER A 275 7.14 0.43 7.53
N PHE A 276 5.93 0.22 6.99
CA PHE A 276 5.25 1.22 6.15
C PHE A 276 4.93 2.52 6.92
N ASP A 277 4.63 2.40 8.21
CA ASP A 277 4.43 3.53 9.13
C ASP A 277 5.76 4.15 9.62
N GLY A 278 6.91 3.53 9.32
CA GLY A 278 8.23 3.96 9.75
C GLY A 278 8.53 3.75 11.24
N GLU A 279 7.62 3.16 12.02
CA GLU A 279 7.79 3.01 13.47
C GLU A 279 8.69 1.84 13.89
N ARG A 280 8.92 0.89 12.97
CA ARG A 280 9.66 -0.35 13.24
C ARG A 280 10.68 -0.62 12.15
N ILE A 281 11.67 -1.42 12.52
CA ILE A 281 12.68 -1.96 11.61
C ILE A 281 12.66 -3.47 11.78
N ALA A 282 12.47 -4.19 10.67
CA ALA A 282 12.72 -5.63 10.59
C ALA A 282 14.09 -5.87 9.98
N PHE A 283 14.79 -6.92 10.41
CA PHE A 283 16.09 -7.29 9.84
C PHE A 283 16.42 -8.76 10.06
N GLN A 284 17.40 -9.26 9.33
CA GLN A 284 17.92 -10.60 9.50
C GLN A 284 19.22 -10.59 10.30
N ARG A 285 19.29 -11.38 11.38
CA ARG A 285 20.55 -11.71 12.06
C ARG A 285 21.00 -13.09 11.63
N ARG A 286 22.21 -13.21 11.11
CA ARG A 286 22.83 -14.49 10.75
C ARG A 286 23.97 -14.80 11.70
N SER A 287 24.01 -16.04 12.20
CA SER A 287 25.05 -16.56 13.08
C SER A 287 25.24 -18.05 12.82
N ASN A 288 26.48 -18.51 12.58
CA ASN A 288 26.81 -19.93 12.36
C ASN A 288 25.90 -20.65 11.34
N GLY A 289 25.63 -20.00 10.20
CA GLY A 289 24.80 -20.56 9.12
C GLY A 289 23.29 -20.54 9.39
N LYS A 290 22.83 -20.08 10.56
CA LYS A 290 21.41 -19.87 10.87
C LYS A 290 21.05 -18.40 10.76
N GLY A 291 19.91 -18.10 10.14
CA GLY A 291 19.34 -16.76 10.07
C GLY A 291 18.03 -16.70 10.85
N ILE A 292 17.87 -15.65 11.67
CA ILE A 292 16.60 -15.33 12.34
C ILE A 292 16.13 -13.95 11.88
N LEU A 293 14.81 -13.75 11.89
CA LEU A 293 14.19 -12.45 11.68
C LEU A 293 13.94 -11.77 13.02
N LEU A 294 14.31 -10.50 13.09
CA LEU A 294 14.20 -9.67 14.28
C LEU A 294 13.45 -8.40 13.93
N MET A 295 12.79 -7.82 14.92
CA MET A 295 12.09 -6.56 14.80
C MET A 295 12.44 -5.66 15.99
N MET A 296 12.58 -4.37 15.73
CA MET A 296 12.87 -3.35 16.74
C MET A 296 12.11 -2.04 16.46
N PRO A 297 11.93 -1.17 17.46
CA PRO A 297 11.50 0.21 17.21
C PRO A 297 12.49 0.97 16.32
N ALA A 298 11.98 1.80 15.40
CA ALA A 298 12.78 2.62 14.50
C ALA A 298 13.59 3.72 15.20
N ALA A 299 13.16 4.12 16.40
CA ALA A 299 13.93 5.01 17.27
C ALA A 299 15.28 4.40 17.70
N GLY A 300 15.44 3.08 17.57
CA GLY A 300 16.59 2.32 18.06
C GLY A 300 16.22 1.50 19.30
N ALA A 301 16.79 0.31 19.40
CA ALA A 301 16.79 -0.49 20.62
C ALA A 301 18.05 -1.36 20.65
N VAL A 302 18.65 -1.54 21.83
CA VAL A 302 19.83 -2.40 21.96
C VAL A 302 19.39 -3.86 21.95
N ILE A 303 19.55 -4.52 20.78
CA ILE A 303 19.37 -5.97 20.66
C ILE A 303 20.73 -6.66 20.74
N SER A 304 21.12 -7.04 21.96
CA SER A 304 22.41 -7.67 22.26
C SER A 304 22.36 -9.21 22.38
N GLY A 305 21.17 -9.83 22.36
CA GLY A 305 21.00 -11.29 22.51
C GLY A 305 21.18 -12.08 21.20
N ALA A 306 21.69 -13.31 21.31
CA ALA A 306 21.78 -14.26 20.19
C ALA A 306 20.40 -14.87 19.82
N ASP A 307 19.47 -14.85 20.77
CA ASP A 307 18.08 -15.28 20.68
C ASP A 307 17.11 -14.15 20.30
N GLY A 308 17.62 -12.93 20.09
CA GLY A 308 16.80 -11.77 19.76
C GLY A 308 16.16 -11.07 20.94
N THR A 309 16.56 -11.39 22.18
CA THR A 309 16.10 -10.66 23.36
C THR A 309 16.49 -9.18 23.26
N ALA A 310 15.48 -8.32 23.14
CA ALA A 310 15.64 -6.87 23.19
C ALA A 310 15.84 -6.47 24.65
N SER A 311 17.01 -5.92 24.98
CA SER A 311 17.15 -5.16 26.21
C SER A 311 16.75 -3.73 25.89
N THR A 312 15.51 -3.36 26.23
CA THR A 312 15.03 -1.99 26.10
C THR A 312 15.71 -1.12 27.15
N THR A 313 16.96 -0.76 26.91
CA THR A 313 17.55 0.42 27.55
C THR A 313 17.21 1.60 26.65
N LEU A 314 16.09 2.26 26.93
CA LEU A 314 15.81 3.58 26.38
C LEU A 314 16.98 4.48 26.79
N LYS A 315 17.72 5.02 25.81
CA LYS A 315 18.63 6.13 26.08
C LYS A 315 17.75 7.35 26.39
N LEU A 316 17.75 7.75 27.67
CA LEU A 316 17.36 9.10 28.09
C LEU A 316 18.37 10.12 27.56
#